data_AF-A6K1L5-F1
#
_entry.id   AF-A6K1L5-F1
#
_cell.length_a   1.000
_cell.length_b   1.000
_cell.length_c   1.000
_cell.angle_alpha   90.00
_cell.angle_beta   90.00
_cell.angle_gamma   90.00
#
_symmetry.space_group_name_H-M   'P 1'
#
loop_
_entity.id
_entity.type
_entity.pdbx_description
1 polymer ?
#
loop_
_entity_poly.entity_id
_entity_poly.type
_entity_poly.pdbx_seq_one_letter_code
_entity_poly.pdbx_strand_id
1 'polypeptide(L)'
;MFPKNSRCSTCDLRKPARSKHCRVCDRCVHRFDHHCVWVNNCIGAWNTGYFLIYLLTLTASAATIAILSAAFLLRLVAVSNLYQETYLDDLGRFQAVDTGFLIQHLFLAFPRIIFLLGFVIVLSLLLAGYLCFALYLAATNQTTNEWYRGDWAWCQHWPLVAWSPSAEPQIHQNIYSHGLWSNLQEVFIPATPSYKKKKR
;
A
#
# COMPACT_ATOMS: atom_id res chain seq x y z
N MET A 1 25.79 -1.33 2.14
CA MET A 1 24.94 -0.12 2.15
C MET A 1 24.21 0.17 3.48
N PHE A 2 24.75 -0.31 4.63
CA PHE A 2 24.59 0.32 5.94
C PHE A 2 25.98 0.26 6.57
N PRO A 3 26.56 1.37 7.09
CA PRO A 3 27.89 1.29 7.66
C PRO A 3 27.87 0.29 8.81
N LYS A 4 28.67 -0.77 8.72
CA LYS A 4 28.96 -1.62 9.88
C LYS A 4 29.43 -0.67 10.98
N ASN A 5 28.81 -0.74 12.14
CA ASN A 5 29.14 0.09 13.31
C ASN A 5 28.62 1.55 13.29
N SER A 6 27.63 1.89 12.45
CA SER A 6 26.98 3.20 12.55
C SER A 6 26.21 3.33 13.88
N ARG A 7 26.38 4.48 14.56
CA ARG A 7 25.64 4.81 15.78
C ARG A 7 24.50 5.78 15.46
N CYS A 8 23.40 5.71 16.19
CA CYS A 8 22.37 6.75 16.17
C CYS A 8 22.79 7.88 17.10
N SER A 9 22.90 9.11 16.58
CA SER A 9 23.23 10.28 17.39
C SER A 9 22.13 10.63 18.40
N THR A 10 20.87 10.40 18.05
CA THR A 10 19.72 10.70 18.93
C THR A 10 19.55 9.67 20.05
N CYS A 11 19.58 8.38 19.71
CA CYS A 11 19.34 7.31 20.70
C CYS A 11 20.62 6.76 21.36
N ASP A 12 21.81 7.27 20.98
CA ASP A 12 23.14 6.79 21.38
C ASP A 12 23.35 5.25 21.30
N LEU A 13 22.64 4.60 20.37
CA LEU A 13 22.71 3.14 20.18
C LEU A 13 23.42 2.77 18.88
N ARG A 14 24.14 1.64 18.90
CA ARG A 14 24.69 1.03 17.69
C ARG A 14 23.55 0.53 16.82
N LYS A 15 23.43 1.06 15.61
CA LYS A 15 22.36 0.70 14.66
C LYS A 15 22.53 -0.75 14.20
N PRO A 16 21.53 -1.62 14.43
CA PRO A 16 21.45 -2.89 13.74
C PRO A 16 21.41 -2.69 12.21
N ALA A 17 21.73 -3.74 11.45
CA ALA A 17 21.58 -3.71 10.00
C ALA A 17 20.14 -3.31 9.62
N ARG A 18 19.98 -2.54 8.53
CA ARG A 18 18.68 -2.11 8.00
C ARG A 18 17.82 -1.28 8.98
N SER A 19 18.39 -0.80 10.09
CA SER A 19 17.66 0.02 11.06
C SER A 19 17.74 1.52 10.74
N LYS A 20 16.71 2.26 11.15
CA LYS A 20 16.64 3.72 11.01
C LYS A 20 15.96 4.34 12.22
N HIS A 21 16.43 5.53 12.61
CA HIS A 21 15.74 6.34 13.62
C HIS A 21 14.56 7.05 12.96
N CYS A 22 13.35 6.81 13.46
CA CYS A 22 12.16 7.56 13.08
C CYS A 22 12.02 8.75 14.03
N ARG A 23 12.10 9.97 13.49
CA ARG A 23 11.93 11.20 14.28
C ARG A 23 10.50 11.34 14.85
N VAL A 24 9.50 10.85 14.13
CA VAL A 24 8.09 10.94 14.56
C VAL A 24 7.82 10.05 15.77
N CYS A 25 8.36 8.83 15.79
CA CYS A 25 8.24 7.92 16.93
C CYS A 25 9.39 8.04 17.95
N ASP A 26 10.34 8.95 17.71
CA ASP A 26 11.58 9.15 18.48
C ASP A 26 12.31 7.87 18.91
N ARG A 27 12.41 6.90 17.98
CA ARG A 27 13.06 5.61 18.27
C ARG A 27 13.73 4.99 17.04
N CYS A 28 14.75 4.19 17.29
CA CYS A 28 15.33 3.33 16.26
C CYS A 28 14.45 2.09 16.02
N VAL A 29 14.15 1.82 14.76
CA VAL A 29 13.33 0.70 14.33
C VAL A 29 14.20 -0.26 13.53
N HIS A 30 14.19 -1.53 13.91
CA HIS A 30 14.91 -2.60 13.21
C HIS A 30 14.22 -2.93 11.88
N ARG A 31 15.01 -3.15 10.80
CA ARG A 31 14.50 -3.37 9.43
C ARG A 31 13.41 -2.33 9.09
N PHE A 32 13.74 -1.06 9.22
CA PHE A 32 12.78 0.03 9.09
C PHE A 32 12.22 0.07 7.66
N ASP A 33 10.90 0.03 7.55
CA ASP A 33 10.20 0.16 6.28
C ASP A 33 9.74 1.60 6.05
N HIS A 34 8.77 2.06 6.83
CA HIS A 34 8.27 3.43 6.82
C HIS A 34 7.59 3.76 8.15
N HIS A 35 7.33 5.05 8.38
CA HIS A 35 6.37 5.48 9.40
C HIS A 35 5.01 5.59 8.73
N CYS A 36 4.06 4.76 9.15
CA CYS A 36 2.73 4.74 8.58
C CYS A 36 1.82 5.63 9.42
N VAL A 37 1.34 6.72 8.82
CA VAL A 37 0.41 7.65 9.48
C VAL A 37 -0.94 7.00 9.79
N TRP A 38 -1.37 6.03 8.97
CA TRP A 38 -2.68 5.37 9.11
C TRP A 38 -2.79 4.46 10.33
N VAL A 39 -1.68 3.84 10.74
CA VAL A 39 -1.61 3.04 11.97
C VAL A 39 -0.86 3.78 13.09
N ASN A 40 -0.50 5.05 12.85
CA ASN A 40 0.28 5.90 13.75
C ASN A 40 1.50 5.18 14.37
N ASN A 41 2.22 4.41 13.55
CA ASN A 41 3.32 3.58 14.03
C ASN A 41 4.33 3.31 12.91
N CYS A 42 5.56 2.98 13.30
CA CYS A 42 6.56 2.51 12.35
C CYS A 42 6.29 1.06 11.95
N ILE A 43 6.43 0.79 10.65
CA ILE A 43 6.49 -0.56 10.10
C ILE A 43 7.96 -0.97 10.01
N GLY A 44 8.27 -2.16 10.49
CA GLY A 44 9.60 -2.76 10.45
C GLY A 44 9.58 -4.23 10.86
N ALA A 45 10.73 -4.78 11.24
CA ALA A 45 10.95 -6.22 11.38
C ALA A 45 9.82 -7.00 12.05
N TRP A 46 9.31 -6.48 13.17
CA TRP A 46 8.39 -7.20 14.06
C TRP A 46 6.91 -7.01 13.72
N ASN A 47 6.57 -6.16 12.76
CA ASN A 47 5.19 -5.90 12.39
C ASN A 47 4.91 -5.81 10.88
N THR A 48 5.92 -6.03 10.02
CA THR A 48 5.69 -6.10 8.57
C THR A 48 4.68 -7.18 8.18
N GLY A 49 4.76 -8.38 8.77
CA GLY A 49 3.78 -9.45 8.51
C GLY A 49 2.35 -9.06 8.88
N TYR A 50 2.15 -8.46 10.07
CA TYR A 50 0.84 -7.95 10.49
C TYR A 50 0.34 -6.82 9.58
N PHE A 51 1.23 -5.94 9.13
CA PHE A 51 0.89 -4.87 8.20
C PHE A 51 0.44 -5.41 6.83
N LEU A 52 1.07 -6.47 6.31
CA LEU A 52 0.64 -7.13 5.07
C LEU A 52 -0.76 -7.75 5.22
N ILE A 53 -1.04 -8.42 6.34
CA ILE A 53 -2.38 -8.99 6.63
C ILE A 53 -3.42 -7.87 6.76
N TYR A 54 -3.08 -6.78 7.46
CA TYR A 54 -3.92 -5.59 7.56
C TYR A 54 -4.24 -5.02 6.18
N LEU A 55 -3.23 -4.86 5.31
CA LEU A 55 -3.43 -4.32 3.97
C LEU A 55 -4.26 -5.26 3.08
N LEU A 56 -4.04 -6.57 3.17
CA LEU A 56 -4.83 -7.58 2.46
C LEU A 56 -6.30 -7.53 2.89
N THR A 57 -6.56 -7.56 4.19
CA THR A 57 -7.93 -7.54 4.74
C THR A 57 -8.64 -6.22 4.45
N LEU A 58 -7.93 -5.09 4.54
CA LEU A 58 -8.47 -3.78 4.16
C LEU A 58 -8.85 -3.74 2.68
N THR A 59 -7.97 -4.22 1.78
CA THR A 59 -8.23 -4.29 0.33
C THR A 59 -9.44 -5.18 0.04
N ALA A 60 -9.50 -6.38 0.66
CA ALA A 60 -10.61 -7.31 0.49
C ALA A 60 -11.94 -6.73 1.00
N SER A 61 -11.92 -5.99 2.11
CA SER A 61 -13.12 -5.35 2.67
C SER A 61 -13.66 -4.26 1.74
N ALA A 62 -12.77 -3.40 1.21
CA ALA A 62 -13.17 -2.35 0.26
C ALA A 62 -13.74 -2.95 -1.02
N ALA A 63 -13.10 -3.99 -1.57
CA ALA A 63 -13.58 -4.70 -2.75
C ALA A 63 -14.94 -5.36 -2.50
N THR A 64 -15.13 -6.00 -1.34
CA THR A 64 -16.41 -6.61 -0.95
C THR A 64 -17.53 -5.57 -0.90
N ILE A 65 -17.28 -4.40 -0.27
CA ILE A 65 -18.27 -3.33 -0.19
C ILE A 65 -18.61 -2.81 -1.60
N ALA A 66 -17.63 -2.66 -2.48
CA ALA A 66 -17.85 -2.26 -3.87
C ALA A 66 -18.73 -3.27 -4.62
N ILE A 67 -18.41 -4.56 -4.51
CA ILE A 67 -19.16 -5.65 -5.17
C ILE A 67 -20.60 -5.69 -4.64
N LEU A 68 -20.80 -5.65 -3.33
CA LEU A 68 -22.13 -5.69 -2.72
C LEU A 68 -22.97 -4.47 -3.11
N SER A 69 -22.37 -3.27 -3.13
CA SER A 69 -23.06 -2.04 -3.53
C SER A 69 -23.46 -2.06 -5.01
N ALA A 70 -22.57 -2.54 -5.89
CA ALA A 70 -22.87 -2.72 -7.30
C ALA A 70 -23.95 -3.79 -7.52
N ALA A 71 -23.84 -4.93 -6.84
CA ALA A 71 -24.82 -6.01 -6.93
C ALA A 71 -26.21 -5.57 -6.45
N PHE A 72 -26.27 -4.77 -5.38
CA PHE A 72 -27.52 -4.18 -4.90
C PHE A 72 -28.18 -3.29 -5.97
N LEU A 73 -27.44 -2.37 -6.58
CA LEU A 73 -27.97 -1.49 -7.63
C LEU A 73 -28.44 -2.27 -8.86
N LEU A 74 -27.66 -3.25 -9.31
CA LEU A 74 -28.03 -4.11 -10.45
C LEU A 74 -29.29 -4.94 -10.14
N ARG A 75 -29.39 -5.48 -8.91
CA ARG A 75 -30.59 -6.22 -8.47
C ARG A 75 -31.81 -5.33 -8.36
N LEU A 76 -31.66 -4.09 -7.89
CA LEU A 76 -32.73 -3.11 -7.83
C LEU A 76 -33.29 -2.83 -9.23
N VAL A 77 -32.41 -2.55 -10.19
CA VAL A 77 -32.81 -2.33 -11.59
C VAL A 77 -33.55 -3.55 -12.16
N ALA A 78 -33.06 -4.76 -11.88
CA ALA A 78 -33.66 -5.99 -12.38
C ALA A 78 -35.03 -6.30 -11.75
N VAL A 79 -35.18 -6.15 -10.44
CA VAL A 79 -36.44 -6.47 -9.72
C VAL A 79 -37.52 -5.41 -9.98
N SER A 80 -37.13 -4.14 -10.08
CA SER A 80 -38.06 -3.05 -10.37
C SER A 80 -38.43 -2.98 -11.86
N ASN A 81 -37.89 -3.85 -12.72
CA ASN A 81 -38.09 -3.84 -14.17
C ASN A 81 -37.94 -2.44 -14.80
N LEU A 82 -37.03 -1.61 -14.24
CA LEU A 82 -36.91 -0.19 -14.61
C LEU A 82 -36.61 0.03 -16.11
N TYR A 83 -36.03 -0.96 -16.78
CA TYR A 83 -35.78 -0.94 -18.23
C TYR A 83 -37.02 -1.12 -19.10
N GLN A 84 -38.10 -1.68 -18.56
CA GLN A 84 -39.34 -1.95 -19.29
C GLN A 84 -40.39 -0.86 -19.08
N GLU A 85 -40.14 0.05 -18.14
CA GLU A 85 -41.02 1.19 -17.89
C GLU A 85 -40.91 2.23 -19.01
N THR A 86 -41.99 3.00 -19.16
CA THR A 86 -42.04 4.15 -20.07
C THR A 86 -42.23 5.42 -19.26
N TYR A 87 -41.57 6.49 -19.67
CA TYR A 87 -41.74 7.80 -19.06
C TYR A 87 -42.38 8.76 -20.06
N LEU A 88 -43.08 9.77 -19.52
CA LEU A 88 -43.62 10.88 -20.29
C LEU A 88 -42.57 11.98 -20.38
N ASP A 89 -42.21 12.37 -21.60
CA ASP A 89 -41.35 13.52 -21.85
C ASP A 89 -42.11 14.85 -21.67
N ASP A 90 -41.38 15.98 -21.72
CA ASP A 90 -41.95 17.33 -21.61
C ASP A 90 -42.94 17.67 -22.75
N LEU A 91 -42.96 16.86 -23.83
CA LEU A 91 -43.84 16.97 -24.99
C LEU A 91 -45.05 16.01 -24.91
N GLY A 92 -45.20 15.27 -23.81
CA GLY A 92 -46.29 14.33 -23.57
C GLY A 92 -46.18 13.01 -24.35
N ARG A 93 -44.99 12.65 -24.83
CA ARG A 93 -44.74 11.40 -25.55
C ARG A 93 -44.20 10.33 -24.61
N PHE A 94 -44.64 9.09 -24.82
CA PHE A 94 -44.11 7.94 -24.11
C PHE A 94 -42.78 7.52 -24.73
N GLN A 95 -41.72 7.58 -23.94
CA GLN A 95 -40.39 7.14 -24.33
C GLN A 95 -39.96 5.96 -23.44
N ALA A 96 -39.30 4.97 -24.04
CA ALA A 96 -38.69 3.89 -23.29
C ALA A 96 -37.53 4.42 -22.42
N VAL A 97 -37.37 3.88 -21.22
CA VAL A 97 -36.26 4.25 -20.33
C VAL A 97 -34.92 3.93 -20.98
N ASP A 98 -34.11 4.96 -21.22
CA ASP A 98 -32.75 4.85 -21.70
C ASP A 98 -31.76 4.71 -20.54
N THR A 99 -30.52 4.36 -20.87
CA THR A 99 -29.44 4.20 -19.87
C THR A 99 -29.11 5.50 -19.15
N GLY A 100 -29.24 6.66 -19.82
CA GLY A 100 -29.00 7.98 -19.22
C GLY A 100 -30.03 8.30 -18.15
N PHE A 101 -31.32 8.15 -18.46
CA PHE A 101 -32.40 8.32 -17.49
C PHE A 101 -32.27 7.37 -16.31
N LEU A 102 -31.88 6.10 -16.54
CA LEU A 102 -31.67 5.13 -15.46
C LEU A 102 -30.54 5.57 -14.52
N ILE A 103 -29.41 6.02 -15.06
CA ILE A 103 -28.28 6.51 -14.24
C ILE A 103 -28.72 7.73 -13.43
N GLN A 104 -29.42 8.69 -14.05
CA GLN A 104 -29.94 9.87 -13.37
C GLN A 104 -30.93 9.48 -12.26
N HIS A 105 -31.86 8.56 -12.53
CA HIS A 105 -32.82 8.07 -11.55
C HIS A 105 -32.12 7.40 -10.36
N LEU A 106 -31.16 6.49 -10.60
CA LEU A 106 -30.40 5.83 -9.55
C LEU A 106 -29.57 6.83 -8.72
N PHE A 107 -29.01 7.85 -9.37
CA PHE A 107 -28.25 8.90 -8.69
C PHE A 107 -29.14 9.76 -7.78
N LEU A 108 -30.34 10.13 -8.23
CA LEU A 108 -31.28 10.92 -7.45
C LEU A 108 -31.96 10.10 -6.35
N ALA A 109 -32.27 8.83 -6.61
CA ALA A 109 -32.89 7.93 -5.65
C ALA A 109 -31.91 7.46 -4.57
N PHE A 110 -30.67 7.15 -4.95
CA PHE A 110 -29.65 6.56 -4.06
C PHE A 110 -28.30 7.28 -4.13
N PRO A 111 -28.23 8.61 -3.93
CA PRO A 111 -27.00 9.37 -4.10
C PRO A 111 -25.88 8.86 -3.19
N ARG A 112 -26.22 8.52 -1.94
CA ARG A 112 -25.26 7.98 -0.96
C ARG A 112 -24.61 6.67 -1.41
N ILE A 113 -25.39 5.75 -1.99
CA ILE A 113 -24.88 4.45 -2.43
C ILE A 113 -23.99 4.64 -3.66
N ILE A 114 -24.38 5.51 -4.59
CA ILE A 114 -23.58 5.81 -5.79
C ILE A 114 -22.25 6.47 -5.42
N PHE A 115 -22.26 7.49 -4.56
CA PHE A 115 -21.03 8.14 -4.10
C PHE A 115 -20.15 7.17 -3.30
N LEU A 116 -20.74 6.36 -2.42
CA LEU A 116 -20.01 5.33 -1.69
C LEU A 116 -19.36 4.35 -2.67
N LEU A 117 -20.11 3.83 -3.65
CA LEU A 117 -19.61 2.90 -4.66
C LEU A 117 -18.42 3.48 -5.43
N GLY A 118 -18.54 4.71 -5.94
CA GLY A 118 -17.46 5.40 -6.63
C GLY A 118 -16.21 5.54 -5.75
N PHE A 119 -16.39 5.97 -4.50
CA PHE A 119 -15.29 6.10 -3.54
C PHE A 119 -14.61 4.75 -3.24
N VAL A 120 -15.39 3.70 -2.94
CA VAL A 120 -14.81 2.38 -2.60
C VAL A 120 -14.16 1.70 -3.80
N ILE A 121 -14.61 1.95 -5.03
CA ILE A 121 -13.92 1.46 -6.24
C ILE A 121 -12.52 2.09 -6.33
N VAL A 122 -12.43 3.41 -6.26
CA VAL A 122 -11.14 4.12 -6.34
C VAL A 122 -10.22 3.67 -5.20
N LEU A 123 -10.75 3.60 -3.97
CA LEU A 123 -10.00 3.14 -2.81
C LEU A 123 -9.50 1.70 -2.99
N SER A 124 -10.34 0.80 -3.50
CA SER A 124 -9.96 -0.60 -3.74
C SER A 124 -8.83 -0.72 -4.75
N LEU A 125 -8.84 0.07 -5.83
CA LEU A 125 -7.77 0.07 -6.83
C LEU A 125 -6.45 0.59 -6.25
N LEU A 126 -6.49 1.68 -5.48
CA LEU A 126 -5.30 2.25 -4.83
C LEU A 126 -4.71 1.27 -3.81
N LEU A 127 -5.56 0.65 -2.98
CA LEU A 127 -5.13 -0.34 -1.99
C LEU A 127 -4.59 -1.60 -2.65
N ALA A 128 -5.22 -2.08 -3.74
CA ALA A 128 -4.73 -3.23 -4.49
C ALA A 128 -3.36 -2.97 -5.11
N GLY A 129 -3.15 -1.78 -5.71
CA GLY A 129 -1.84 -1.37 -6.22
C GLY A 129 -0.79 -1.33 -5.11
N TYR A 130 -1.13 -0.75 -3.95
CA TYR A 130 -0.24 -0.72 -2.80
C TYR A 130 0.07 -2.11 -2.23
N LEU A 131 -0.93 -3.01 -2.19
CA LEU A 131 -0.76 -4.39 -1.78
C LEU A 131 0.17 -5.15 -2.73
N CYS A 132 -0.01 -5.01 -4.04
CA CYS A 132 0.88 -5.60 -5.04
C CYS A 132 2.33 -5.13 -4.86
N PHE A 133 2.52 -3.82 -4.64
CA PHE A 133 3.85 -3.28 -4.36
C PHE A 133 4.44 -3.83 -3.04
N ALA A 134 3.66 -3.88 -1.96
CA ALA A 134 4.11 -4.43 -0.69
C ALA A 134 4.46 -5.93 -0.77
N LEU A 135 3.69 -6.71 -1.55
CA LEU A 135 3.97 -8.11 -1.83
C LEU A 135 5.25 -8.27 -2.67
N TYR A 136 5.49 -7.39 -3.65
CA TYR A 136 6.73 -7.36 -4.42
C TYR A 136 7.95 -7.10 -3.52
N LEU A 137 7.86 -6.12 -2.61
CA LEU A 137 8.93 -5.83 -1.64
C LEU A 137 9.18 -7.02 -0.70
N ALA A 138 8.11 -7.66 -0.21
CA ALA A 138 8.22 -8.87 0.60
C ALA A 138 8.88 -10.02 -0.19
N ALA A 139 8.47 -10.23 -1.43
CA ALA A 139 9.00 -11.27 -2.33
C ALA A 139 10.47 -11.03 -2.70
N THR A 140 10.94 -9.78 -2.73
CA THR A 140 12.33 -9.41 -3.01
C THR A 140 13.15 -9.15 -1.75
N ASN A 141 12.59 -9.34 -0.55
CA ASN A 141 13.24 -9.05 0.74
C ASN A 141 13.76 -7.61 0.86
N GLN A 142 13.05 -6.66 0.26
CA GLN A 142 13.36 -5.24 0.35
C GLN A 142 12.38 -4.54 1.30
N THR A 143 12.84 -3.46 1.94
CA THR A 143 11.96 -2.49 2.58
C THR A 143 11.70 -1.31 1.65
N THR A 144 10.58 -0.61 1.82
CA THR A 144 10.26 0.63 1.09
C THR A 144 11.39 1.66 1.21
N ASN A 145 12.00 1.79 2.39
CA ASN A 145 13.14 2.69 2.61
C ASN A 145 14.40 2.26 1.85
N GLU A 146 14.63 0.96 1.65
CA GLU A 146 15.75 0.46 0.84
C GLU A 146 15.47 0.62 -0.64
N TRP A 147 14.27 0.27 -1.10
CA TRP A 147 13.84 0.46 -2.48
C TRP A 147 13.96 1.93 -2.89
N TYR A 148 13.41 2.86 -2.09
CA TYR A 148 13.51 4.30 -2.36
C TYR A 148 14.96 4.80 -2.40
N ARG A 149 15.84 4.30 -1.53
CA ARG A 149 17.27 4.69 -1.53
C ARG A 149 18.03 4.07 -2.70
N GLY A 150 17.68 2.86 -3.10
CA GLY A 150 18.20 2.19 -4.28
C GLY A 150 17.81 2.95 -5.54
N ASP A 151 16.52 3.22 -5.73
CA ASP A 151 15.97 3.97 -6.87
C ASP A 151 16.56 5.38 -6.97
N TRP A 152 16.73 6.07 -5.84
CA TRP A 152 17.43 7.36 -5.84
C TRP A 152 18.87 7.25 -6.34
N ALA A 153 19.59 6.17 -6.01
CA ALA A 153 20.93 5.93 -6.54
C ALA A 153 20.93 5.63 -8.06
N TRP A 154 19.85 5.04 -8.59
CA TRP A 154 19.65 4.88 -10.04
C TRP A 154 19.35 6.22 -10.73
N CYS A 155 18.51 7.08 -10.15
CA CYS A 155 18.23 8.41 -10.70
C CYS A 155 19.44 9.33 -10.70
N GLN A 156 20.37 9.16 -9.75
CA GLN A 156 21.66 9.86 -9.74
C GLN A 156 22.59 9.51 -10.92
N HIS A 157 22.27 8.47 -11.69
CA HIS A 157 22.98 8.08 -12.91
C HIS A 157 22.47 8.80 -14.17
N TRP A 158 21.42 9.63 -14.07
CA TRP A 158 20.91 10.39 -15.21
C TRP A 158 21.80 11.63 -15.46
N PRO A 159 22.28 11.86 -16.70
CA PRO A 159 23.29 12.89 -17.00
C PRO A 159 22.82 14.34 -16.80
N LEU A 160 21.60 14.58 -16.32
CA LEU A 160 21.02 15.91 -16.09
C LEU A 160 21.25 16.44 -14.66
N VAL A 161 21.79 15.63 -13.74
CA VAL A 161 22.05 16.03 -12.34
C VAL A 161 23.55 16.05 -12.09
N ALA A 162 24.18 17.20 -12.31
CA ALA A 162 25.60 17.40 -12.06
C ALA A 162 25.89 17.50 -10.54
N TRP A 163 26.63 16.54 -9.97
CA TRP A 163 27.41 16.76 -8.73
C TRP A 163 28.58 15.77 -8.52
N SER A 164 29.35 16.02 -7.44
CA SER A 164 30.82 15.92 -7.31
C SER A 164 31.54 14.60 -7.68
N PRO A 165 32.83 14.67 -8.10
CA PRO A 165 33.60 13.52 -8.63
C PRO A 165 34.07 12.50 -7.57
N SER A 166 33.57 12.55 -6.35
CA SER A 166 34.17 11.86 -5.19
C SER A 166 33.34 10.70 -4.65
N ALA A 167 32.20 10.37 -5.26
CA ALA A 167 31.39 9.22 -4.89
C ALA A 167 31.45 8.18 -6.00
N GLU A 168 32.15 7.06 -5.76
CA GLU A 168 32.05 5.88 -6.61
C GLU A 168 30.57 5.52 -6.81
N PRO A 169 30.14 5.19 -8.04
CA PRO A 169 28.77 4.77 -8.29
C PRO A 169 28.53 3.42 -7.61
N GLN A 170 27.97 3.45 -6.40
CA GLN A 170 27.55 2.24 -5.70
C GLN A 170 26.30 1.70 -6.38
N ILE A 171 26.48 0.73 -7.28
CA ILE A 171 25.39 -0.07 -7.84
C ILE A 171 24.62 -0.70 -6.66
N HIS A 172 23.36 -0.30 -6.46
CA HIS A 172 22.51 -0.88 -5.43
C HIS A 172 22.19 -2.34 -5.80
N GLN A 173 22.93 -3.27 -5.22
CA GLN A 173 22.64 -4.70 -5.32
C GLN A 173 21.79 -5.16 -4.14
N ASN A 174 20.66 -5.80 -4.43
CA ASN A 174 19.79 -6.38 -3.41
C ASN A 174 20.37 -7.69 -2.85
N ILE A 175 21.36 -7.55 -1.96
CA ILE A 175 22.07 -8.67 -1.34
C ILE A 175 21.22 -9.50 -0.37
N TYR A 176 20.01 -9.04 -0.02
CA TYR A 176 19.12 -9.72 0.94
C TYR A 176 18.13 -10.68 0.26
N SER A 177 18.02 -10.67 -1.07
CA SER A 177 17.15 -11.60 -1.78
C SER A 177 17.82 -12.98 -1.88
N HIS A 178 17.23 -13.99 -1.24
CA HIS A 178 17.75 -15.36 -1.21
C HIS A 178 16.72 -16.40 -1.72
N GLY A 179 15.72 -15.94 -2.48
CA GLY A 179 14.64 -16.75 -3.04
C GLY A 179 13.30 -16.53 -2.35
N LEU A 180 12.19 -16.71 -3.07
CA LEU A 180 10.84 -16.31 -2.64
C LEU A 180 10.47 -16.84 -1.24
N TRP A 181 10.67 -18.14 -1.00
CA TRP A 181 10.32 -18.77 0.28
C TRP A 181 11.17 -18.25 1.44
N SER A 182 12.48 -18.10 1.25
CA SER A 182 13.38 -17.56 2.29
C SER A 182 13.04 -16.10 2.60
N ASN A 183 12.74 -15.32 1.57
CA ASN A 183 12.37 -13.91 1.69
C ASN A 183 11.06 -13.75 2.49
N LEU A 184 10.04 -14.55 2.16
CA LEU A 184 8.76 -14.53 2.89
C LEU A 184 8.92 -15.05 4.32
N GLN A 185 9.72 -16.09 4.55
CA GLN A 185 9.98 -16.60 5.89
C GLN A 185 10.61 -15.54 6.79
N GLU A 186 11.55 -14.73 6.30
CA GLU A 186 12.11 -13.62 7.09
C GLU A 186 11.10 -12.51 7.40
N VAL A 187 10.10 -12.31 6.54
CA VAL A 187 9.07 -11.28 6.73
C VAL A 187 8.05 -11.70 7.79
N PHE A 188 7.65 -12.97 7.79
CA PHE A 188 6.65 -13.50 8.73
C PHE A 188 7.26 -14.06 10.02
N ILE A 189 8.52 -14.50 9.98
CA ILE A 189 9.27 -15.06 11.11
C ILE A 189 10.63 -14.35 11.20
N PRO A 190 10.64 -13.07 11.65
CA PRO A 190 11.86 -12.31 11.82
C PRO A 190 12.77 -12.95 12.88
N ALA A 191 14.06 -13.08 12.56
CA ALA A 191 15.04 -13.63 13.49
C ALA A 191 15.13 -12.77 14.77
N THR A 192 14.97 -13.40 15.93
CA THR A 192 15.16 -12.75 17.23
C THR A 192 16.65 -12.53 17.48
N PRO A 193 17.07 -11.33 17.91
CA PRO A 193 18.45 -11.16 18.33
C PRO A 193 18.70 -12.05 19.55
N SER A 194 19.51 -13.09 19.36
CA SER A 194 20.06 -13.86 20.48
C SER A 194 20.94 -12.90 21.28
N TYR A 195 20.42 -12.41 22.40
CA TYR A 195 21.19 -11.62 23.34
C TYR A 195 22.18 -12.57 24.03
N LYS A 196 23.37 -12.76 23.43
CA LYS A 196 24.49 -13.33 24.17
C LYS A 196 24.79 -12.36 25.30
N LYS A 197 24.24 -12.63 26.50
CA LYS A 197 24.70 -12.02 27.75
C LYS A 197 26.22 -12.18 27.76
N LYS A 198 26.97 -11.10 27.58
CA LYS A 198 28.37 -11.07 27.98
C LYS A 198 28.36 -11.44 29.47
N LYS A 199 28.84 -12.63 29.81
CA LYS A 199 29.19 -12.95 31.20
C LYS A 199 30.19 -11.86 31.62
N ARG A 200 29.81 -11.06 32.61
CA ARG A 200 30.73 -10.18 33.34
C ARG A 200 31.68 -11.05 34.14
#